data_AF-A0A4Q3VWM0-F1
#
_entry.id   AF-A0A4Q3VWM0-F1
#
_cell.length_a   1.000
_cell.length_b   1.000
_cell.length_c   1.000
_cell.angle_alpha   90.00
_cell.angle_beta   90.00
_cell.angle_gamma   90.00
#
_symmetry.space_group_name_H-M   'P 1'
#
loop_
_entity.id
_entity.type
_entity.pdbx_description
1 polymer ?
#
loop_
_entity_poly.entity_id
_entity_poly.type
_entity_poly.pdbx_seq_one_letter_code
_entity_poly.pdbx_strand_id
1 'polypeptide(L)'
;MLRSLLTLSAFAATAAALAVPVNITLTGVGSGSLEGTAFTGARYTITGTGYSEDASLDIAGTRSLNLTSFGFSVEGVGDGFFNDTGRFFINVSGVVGFGAYFGEDFIDAMIGNPIVGYDYSTDFSPTYGFIFYEDLDSRNTSAGRLTLDSSGASTLAIDVQAVPEPMSFAALGLGGLALFRKRRRSA
;
A
#
# COMPACT_ATOMS: atom_id res chain seq x y z
N MET A 1 43.40 37.68 -27.79
CA MET A 1 43.05 37.21 -26.44
C MET A 1 41.58 36.80 -26.43
N LEU A 2 41.29 35.51 -26.64
CA LEU A 2 39.92 35.00 -26.75
C LEU A 2 39.60 34.20 -25.47
N ARG A 3 38.71 34.73 -24.62
CA ARG A 3 38.31 34.11 -23.37
C ARG A 3 37.21 33.09 -23.63
N SER A 4 37.54 31.80 -23.58
CA SER A 4 36.56 30.72 -23.67
C SER A 4 35.75 30.63 -22.37
N LEU A 5 34.44 30.90 -22.44
CA LEU A 5 33.49 30.54 -21.39
C LEU A 5 33.19 29.04 -21.49
N LEU A 6 33.58 28.26 -20.48
CA LEU A 6 33.00 26.94 -20.23
C LEU A 6 31.77 27.14 -19.33
N THR A 7 30.58 27.11 -19.91
CA THR A 7 29.32 26.95 -19.17
C THR A 7 29.12 25.48 -18.84
N LEU A 8 29.34 25.12 -17.57
CA LEU A 8 29.04 23.80 -17.03
C LEU A 8 27.53 23.75 -16.72
N SER A 9 26.73 23.26 -17.65
CA SER A 9 25.31 23.01 -17.42
C SER A 9 25.15 21.82 -16.47
N ALA A 10 24.97 22.09 -15.18
CA ALA A 10 24.58 21.09 -14.20
C ALA A 10 23.13 20.66 -14.48
N PHE A 11 22.96 19.52 -15.15
CA PHE A 11 21.66 18.85 -15.19
C PHE A 11 21.40 18.29 -13.79
N ALA A 12 20.61 19.01 -12.99
CA ALA A 12 20.05 18.48 -11.76
C ALA A 12 19.06 17.37 -12.15
N ALA A 13 19.53 16.13 -12.14
CA ALA A 13 18.66 14.97 -12.22
C ALA A 13 17.90 14.86 -10.90
N THR A 14 16.78 15.56 -10.78
CA THR A 14 15.76 15.24 -9.78
C THR A 14 15.31 13.81 -10.05
N ALA A 15 15.74 12.87 -9.21
CA ALA A 15 15.15 11.55 -9.18
C ALA A 15 13.66 11.74 -8.93
N ALA A 16 12.82 11.38 -9.90
CA ALA A 16 11.39 11.30 -9.64
C ALA A 16 11.23 10.30 -8.49
N ALA A 17 10.58 10.73 -7.39
CA ALA A 17 10.06 9.78 -6.43
C ALA A 17 9.08 8.90 -7.22
N LEU A 18 9.51 7.68 -7.52
CA LEU A 18 8.70 6.77 -8.31
C LEU A 18 7.59 6.25 -7.43
N ALA A 19 6.43 6.06 -8.05
CA ALA A 19 5.29 5.44 -7.42
C ALA A 19 5.66 4.05 -6.93
N VAL A 20 5.64 3.82 -5.62
CA VAL A 20 5.97 2.52 -5.04
C VAL A 20 4.67 1.80 -4.70
N PRO A 21 4.32 0.69 -5.37
CA PRO A 21 3.16 -0.11 -5.00
C PRO A 21 3.29 -0.63 -3.57
N VAL A 22 2.22 -0.50 -2.80
CA VAL A 22 2.10 -0.98 -1.43
C VAL A 22 0.94 -1.96 -1.36
N ASN A 23 1.25 -3.24 -1.13
CA ASN A 23 0.27 -4.30 -1.00
C ASN A 23 -0.02 -4.54 0.48
N ILE A 24 -1.29 -4.44 0.88
CA ILE A 24 -1.73 -4.61 2.26
C ILE A 24 -2.59 -5.85 2.33
N THR A 25 -2.30 -6.72 3.30
CA THR A 25 -3.04 -7.95 3.54
C THR A 25 -3.45 -8.04 5.00
N LEU A 26 -4.75 -8.07 5.25
CA LEU A 26 -5.33 -8.36 6.56
C LEU A 26 -6.04 -9.71 6.49
N THR A 27 -5.54 -10.68 7.24
CA THR A 27 -6.17 -12.00 7.37
C THR A 27 -6.82 -12.14 8.73
N GLY A 28 -7.92 -12.91 8.79
CA GLY A 28 -8.58 -13.26 10.04
C GLY A 28 -9.33 -14.57 9.91
N VAL A 29 -9.95 -15.00 11.01
CA VAL A 29 -10.89 -16.13 11.05
C VAL A 29 -12.20 -15.65 11.62
N GLY A 30 -13.29 -15.88 10.91
CA GLY A 30 -14.59 -15.33 11.26
C GLY A 30 -15.77 -16.15 10.74
N SER A 31 -16.96 -15.64 11.01
CA SER A 31 -18.25 -16.22 10.58
C SER A 31 -19.12 -15.13 9.96
N GLY A 32 -19.96 -15.48 9.01
CA GLY A 32 -20.76 -14.52 8.26
C GLY A 32 -21.43 -15.13 7.05
N SER A 33 -21.66 -14.33 6.00
CA SER A 33 -22.21 -14.81 4.74
C SER A 33 -21.71 -14.05 3.51
N LEU A 34 -21.70 -14.71 2.35
CA LEU A 34 -21.45 -14.10 1.04
C LEU A 34 -22.61 -14.45 0.10
N GLU A 35 -23.34 -13.43 -0.36
CA GLU A 35 -24.53 -13.57 -1.20
C GLU A 35 -25.53 -14.60 -0.61
N GLY A 36 -25.69 -14.55 0.71
CA GLY A 36 -26.56 -15.47 1.46
C GLY A 36 -25.96 -16.87 1.75
N THR A 37 -24.77 -17.19 1.22
CA THR A 37 -24.04 -18.42 1.58
C THR A 37 -23.31 -18.21 2.90
N ALA A 38 -23.79 -18.86 3.95
CA ALA A 38 -23.20 -18.75 5.29
C ALA A 38 -21.84 -19.46 5.38
N PHE A 39 -20.94 -18.91 6.21
CA PHE A 39 -19.68 -19.53 6.59
C PHE A 39 -19.42 -19.38 8.09
N THR A 40 -18.67 -20.32 8.66
CA THR A 40 -18.39 -20.35 10.10
C THR A 40 -16.96 -20.76 10.35
N GLY A 41 -16.24 -19.95 11.12
CA GLY A 41 -14.81 -20.19 11.41
C GLY A 41 -13.94 -20.28 10.15
N ALA A 42 -14.34 -19.60 9.07
CA ALA A 42 -13.60 -19.58 7.81
C ALA A 42 -12.48 -18.54 7.88
N ARG A 43 -11.34 -18.85 7.27
CA ARG A 43 -10.31 -17.83 7.04
C ARG A 43 -10.82 -16.86 6.00
N TYR A 44 -10.72 -15.57 6.29
CA TYR A 44 -10.93 -14.53 5.30
C TYR A 44 -9.67 -13.69 5.16
N THR A 45 -9.55 -13.05 4.00
CA THR A 45 -8.46 -12.13 3.66
C THR A 45 -9.09 -10.89 3.06
N ILE A 46 -8.65 -9.73 3.52
CA ILE A 46 -8.94 -8.43 2.92
C ILE A 46 -7.63 -7.89 2.38
N THR A 47 -7.62 -7.45 1.13
CA THR A 47 -6.44 -6.96 0.44
C THR A 47 -6.66 -5.56 -0.11
N GLY A 48 -5.65 -4.71 0.01
CA GLY A 48 -5.61 -3.41 -0.64
C GLY A 48 -4.30 -3.21 -1.39
N THR A 49 -4.36 -2.48 -2.50
CA THR A 49 -3.14 -2.01 -3.19
C THR A 49 -3.22 -0.50 -3.34
N GLY A 50 -2.23 0.21 -2.83
CA GLY A 50 -2.07 1.65 -3.01
C GLY A 50 -0.67 1.99 -3.53
N TYR A 51 -0.37 3.28 -3.63
CA TYR A 51 0.95 3.77 -3.99
C TYR A 51 1.47 4.72 -2.92
N SER A 52 2.74 4.58 -2.53
CA SER A 52 3.31 5.30 -1.39
C SER A 52 3.19 6.84 -1.49
N GLU A 53 3.16 7.41 -2.70
CA GLU A 53 2.97 8.85 -2.89
C GLU A 53 1.54 9.33 -2.59
N ASP A 54 0.57 8.42 -2.60
CA ASP A 54 -0.83 8.70 -2.23
C ASP A 54 -1.04 8.62 -0.70
N ALA A 55 0.02 8.34 0.07
CA ALA A 55 -0.04 8.37 1.52
C ALA A 55 -0.24 9.81 2.02
N SER A 56 -1.16 9.99 2.94
CA SER A 56 -1.46 11.28 3.59
C SER A 56 -1.44 11.15 5.10
N LEU A 57 -1.21 12.26 5.79
CA LEU A 57 -1.25 12.36 7.24
C LEU A 57 -2.27 13.44 7.61
N ASP A 58 -3.28 13.07 8.38
CA ASP A 58 -4.27 14.03 8.86
C ASP A 58 -3.78 14.80 10.11
N ILE A 59 -4.58 15.77 10.58
CA ILE A 59 -4.23 16.59 11.75
C ILE A 59 -4.23 15.80 13.06
N ALA A 60 -4.92 14.66 13.12
CA ALA A 60 -4.94 13.77 14.28
C ALA A 60 -3.75 12.80 14.29
N GLY A 61 -2.93 12.80 13.23
CA GLY A 61 -1.79 11.90 13.07
C GLY A 61 -2.15 10.54 12.47
N THR A 62 -3.37 10.38 11.94
CA THR A 62 -3.78 9.19 11.20
C THR A 62 -3.14 9.22 9.81
N ARG A 63 -2.41 8.17 9.48
CA ARG A 63 -1.84 7.97 8.15
C ARG A 63 -2.84 7.18 7.31
N SER A 64 -3.20 7.70 6.15
CA SER A 64 -4.11 7.03 5.21
C SER A 64 -3.43 6.80 3.87
N LEU A 65 -3.70 5.66 3.25
CA LEU A 65 -3.24 5.31 1.92
C LEU A 65 -4.47 5.04 1.04
N ASN A 66 -4.56 5.73 -0.09
CA ASN A 66 -5.64 5.50 -1.05
C ASN A 66 -5.39 4.20 -1.79
N LEU A 67 -6.46 3.41 -1.94
CA LEU A 67 -6.37 2.11 -2.59
C LEU A 67 -6.87 2.20 -4.03
N THR A 68 -6.06 1.69 -4.95
CA THR A 68 -6.40 1.49 -6.36
C THR A 68 -7.06 0.13 -6.61
N SER A 69 -6.85 -0.83 -5.71
CA SER A 69 -7.62 -2.07 -5.65
C SER A 69 -7.99 -2.39 -4.21
N PHE A 70 -9.21 -2.86 -3.98
CA PHE A 70 -9.69 -3.26 -2.66
C PHE A 70 -10.57 -4.50 -2.79
N GLY A 71 -10.12 -5.62 -2.22
CA GLY A 71 -10.75 -6.92 -2.42
C GLY A 71 -10.74 -7.81 -1.19
N PHE A 72 -11.38 -8.95 -1.32
CA PHE A 72 -11.50 -9.94 -0.26
C PHE A 72 -11.55 -11.36 -0.83
N SER A 73 -11.30 -12.32 0.06
CA SER A 73 -11.56 -13.75 -0.17
C SER A 73 -11.98 -14.41 1.13
N VAL A 74 -12.90 -15.38 1.06
CA VAL A 74 -13.34 -16.22 2.18
C VAL A 74 -13.13 -17.69 1.78
N GLU A 75 -12.31 -18.41 2.55
CA GLU A 75 -11.92 -19.79 2.31
C GLU A 75 -13.16 -20.69 2.21
N GLY A 76 -13.29 -21.40 1.08
CA GLY A 76 -14.41 -22.31 0.83
C GLY A 76 -15.72 -21.65 0.40
N VAL A 77 -15.77 -20.32 0.25
CA VAL A 77 -16.99 -19.59 -0.13
C VAL A 77 -16.82 -18.82 -1.43
N GLY A 78 -15.80 -17.97 -1.54
CA GLY A 78 -15.57 -17.15 -2.73
C GLY A 78 -14.71 -15.92 -2.46
N ASP A 79 -14.51 -15.13 -3.50
CA ASP A 79 -13.70 -13.91 -3.51
C ASP A 79 -14.37 -12.81 -4.34
N GLY A 80 -13.94 -11.57 -4.14
CA GLY A 80 -14.47 -10.43 -4.88
C GLY A 80 -13.79 -9.11 -4.55
N PHE A 81 -14.33 -8.04 -5.10
CA PHE A 81 -13.87 -6.67 -4.90
C PHE A 81 -14.95 -5.82 -4.25
N PHE A 82 -14.54 -4.91 -3.37
CA PHE A 82 -15.42 -3.84 -2.90
C PHE A 82 -15.62 -2.84 -4.04
N ASN A 83 -16.85 -2.39 -4.24
CA ASN A 83 -17.16 -1.43 -5.32
C ASN A 83 -16.77 0.01 -4.96
N ASP A 84 -16.51 0.28 -3.68
CA ASP A 84 -16.09 1.59 -3.18
C ASP A 84 -14.61 1.88 -3.47
N THR A 85 -14.27 3.15 -3.67
CA THR A 85 -12.87 3.59 -3.59
C THR A 85 -12.39 3.43 -2.14
N GLY A 86 -11.50 2.47 -1.90
CA GLY A 86 -11.02 2.14 -0.57
C GLY A 86 -9.89 3.04 -0.08
N ARG A 87 -9.70 3.08 1.23
CA ARG A 87 -8.47 3.51 1.91
C ARG A 87 -8.01 2.44 2.89
N PHE A 88 -6.72 2.43 3.17
CA PHE A 88 -6.16 1.81 4.37
C PHE A 88 -5.67 2.90 5.31
N PHE A 89 -5.84 2.73 6.61
CA PHE A 89 -5.40 3.73 7.59
C PHE A 89 -4.64 3.11 8.76
N ILE A 90 -3.82 3.93 9.40
CA ILE A 90 -3.07 3.63 10.62
C ILE A 90 -3.21 4.84 11.55
N ASN A 91 -3.83 4.66 12.71
CA ASN A 91 -3.95 5.73 13.69
C ASN A 91 -2.77 5.73 14.68
N VAL A 92 -2.70 6.78 15.50
CA VAL A 92 -1.64 6.99 16.49
C VAL A 92 -1.65 5.97 17.65
N SER A 93 -2.73 5.22 17.82
CA SER A 93 -2.91 4.20 18.85
C SER A 93 -2.57 2.79 18.36
N GLY A 94 -2.18 2.62 17.08
CA GLY A 94 -1.89 1.31 16.49
C GLY A 94 -3.13 0.53 16.06
N VAL A 95 -4.26 1.22 15.89
CA VAL A 95 -5.41 0.70 15.15
C VAL A 95 -5.15 0.92 13.67
N VAL A 96 -5.44 -0.12 12.89
CA VAL A 96 -5.42 -0.07 11.44
C VAL A 96 -6.77 -0.47 10.91
N GLY A 97 -7.08 -0.12 9.67
CA GLY A 97 -8.32 -0.59 9.08
C GLY A 97 -8.42 -0.30 7.60
N PHE A 98 -9.48 -0.86 7.01
CA PHE A 98 -9.92 -0.50 5.67
C PHE A 98 -11.22 0.28 5.79
N GLY A 99 -11.47 1.20 4.87
CA GLY A 99 -12.70 1.98 4.84
C GLY A 99 -12.94 2.63 3.49
N ALA A 100 -14.05 3.35 3.38
CA ALA A 100 -14.29 4.21 2.23
C ALA A 100 -13.32 5.40 2.24
N TYR A 101 -12.83 5.81 1.07
CA TYR A 101 -11.92 6.96 0.94
C TYR A 101 -12.50 8.21 1.62
N PHE A 102 -13.78 8.50 1.34
CA PHE A 102 -14.58 9.51 2.03
C PHE A 102 -15.74 8.85 2.76
N GLY A 103 -15.49 8.34 3.97
CA GLY A 103 -16.59 7.82 4.78
C GLY A 103 -16.15 7.02 5.99
N GLU A 104 -17.02 6.08 6.32
CA GLU A 104 -16.92 5.15 7.43
C GLU A 104 -15.85 4.10 7.17
N ASP A 105 -15.32 3.58 8.27
CA ASP A 105 -14.44 2.44 8.27
C ASP A 105 -15.26 1.16 8.05
N PHE A 106 -14.66 0.16 7.43
CA PHE A 106 -15.30 -1.11 7.11
C PHE A 106 -14.84 -2.19 8.08
N ILE A 107 -13.58 -2.13 8.50
CA ILE A 107 -12.98 -3.08 9.43
C ILE A 107 -11.80 -2.44 10.14
N ASP A 108 -11.73 -2.61 11.46
CA ASP A 108 -10.63 -2.12 12.28
C ASP A 108 -9.96 -3.26 13.04
N ALA A 109 -8.64 -3.27 13.00
CA ALA A 109 -7.78 -4.19 13.73
C ALA A 109 -6.87 -3.44 14.70
N MET A 110 -6.70 -3.96 15.90
CA MET A 110 -5.69 -3.49 16.85
C MET A 110 -4.39 -4.29 16.64
N ILE A 111 -3.37 -3.63 16.12
CA ILE A 111 -2.00 -4.16 15.97
C ILE A 111 -1.08 -3.67 17.10
N GLY A 112 -1.34 -2.43 17.57
CA GLY A 112 -0.62 -1.81 18.68
C GLY A 112 0.66 -1.10 18.25
N ASN A 113 1.58 -0.95 19.20
CA ASN A 113 2.79 -0.13 19.05
C ASN A 113 3.68 -0.45 17.83
N PRO A 114 3.80 -1.70 17.33
CA PRO A 114 4.67 -2.01 16.20
C PRO A 114 4.36 -1.23 14.92
N ILE A 115 3.11 -0.84 14.69
CA ILE A 115 2.70 -0.11 13.47
C ILE A 115 2.58 1.40 13.66
N VAL A 116 2.67 1.88 14.89
CA VAL A 116 2.56 3.32 15.18
C VAL A 116 3.72 4.06 14.50
N GLY A 117 3.38 5.02 13.65
CA GLY A 117 4.37 5.82 12.94
C GLY A 117 4.87 5.20 11.62
N TYR A 118 4.42 4.00 11.25
CA TYR A 118 4.75 3.39 9.98
C TYR A 118 4.34 4.29 8.80
N ASP A 119 5.21 4.40 7.80
CA ASP A 119 5.16 5.41 6.74
C ASP A 119 5.17 4.82 5.32
N TYR A 120 4.97 3.51 5.18
CA TYR A 120 4.98 2.79 3.90
C TYR A 120 6.33 2.79 3.16
N SER A 121 7.44 3.07 3.87
CA SER A 121 8.79 3.08 3.25
C SER A 121 9.47 1.71 3.17
N THR A 122 9.01 0.72 3.94
CA THR A 122 9.61 -0.61 4.06
C THR A 122 8.54 -1.66 4.36
N ASP A 123 8.82 -2.94 4.14
CA ASP A 123 7.89 -4.01 4.48
C ASP A 123 7.52 -4.01 5.97
N PHE A 124 6.25 -4.25 6.25
CA PHE A 124 5.74 -4.54 7.58
C PHE A 124 5.49 -6.04 7.70
N SER A 125 6.34 -6.72 8.47
CA SER A 125 6.26 -8.17 8.68
C SER A 125 4.89 -8.58 9.27
N PRO A 126 4.37 -9.76 8.92
CA PRO A 126 3.13 -10.28 9.46
C PRO A 126 3.07 -10.16 10.98
N THR A 127 2.17 -9.31 11.47
CA THR A 127 2.02 -9.02 12.89
C THR A 127 0.62 -9.36 13.35
N TYR A 128 0.54 -10.11 14.44
CA TYR A 128 -0.70 -10.53 15.06
C TYR A 128 -1.47 -9.34 15.66
N GLY A 129 -2.79 -9.39 15.54
CA GLY A 129 -3.71 -8.44 16.15
C GLY A 129 -5.07 -9.07 16.40
N PHE A 130 -6.07 -8.21 16.61
CA PHE A 130 -7.46 -8.63 16.70
C PHE A 130 -8.38 -7.62 16.02
N ILE A 131 -9.42 -8.10 15.35
CA ILE A 131 -10.51 -7.26 14.85
C ILE A 131 -11.44 -6.91 15.99
N PHE A 132 -11.89 -5.65 16.04
CA PHE A 132 -12.86 -5.20 17.05
C PHE A 132 -14.00 -4.35 16.48
N TYR A 133 -13.94 -4.01 15.19
CA TYR A 133 -15.00 -3.31 14.48
C TYR A 133 -15.12 -3.86 13.06
N GLU A 134 -16.36 -4.10 12.63
CA GLU A 134 -16.72 -4.68 11.34
C GLU A 134 -18.06 -4.07 10.88
N ASP A 135 -18.07 -3.44 9.70
CA ASP A 135 -19.24 -2.88 9.03
C ASP A 135 -19.11 -3.20 7.52
N LEU A 136 -19.32 -4.48 7.23
CA LEU A 136 -19.30 -5.02 5.87
C LEU A 136 -20.70 -5.29 5.33
N ASP A 137 -21.71 -5.37 6.19
CA ASP A 137 -23.09 -5.74 5.86
C ASP A 137 -23.80 -4.74 4.94
N SER A 138 -23.37 -3.48 4.96
CA SER A 138 -23.88 -2.40 4.12
C SER A 138 -23.18 -2.29 2.76
N ARG A 139 -22.15 -3.11 2.49
CA ARG A 139 -21.23 -2.90 1.35
C ARG A 139 -21.54 -3.84 0.19
N ASN A 140 -21.73 -3.24 -0.99
CA ASN A 140 -21.90 -3.99 -2.24
C ASN A 140 -20.53 -4.44 -2.76
N THR A 141 -20.40 -5.73 -3.04
CA THR A 141 -19.19 -6.30 -3.65
C THR A 141 -19.48 -6.88 -5.04
N SER A 142 -18.43 -7.18 -5.80
CA SER A 142 -18.56 -7.85 -7.10
C SER A 142 -19.13 -9.28 -7.00
N ALA A 143 -19.05 -9.89 -5.81
CA ALA A 143 -19.55 -11.24 -5.54
C ALA A 143 -20.86 -11.24 -4.72
N GLY A 144 -21.53 -10.09 -4.65
CA GLY A 144 -22.75 -9.93 -3.88
C GLY A 144 -22.54 -9.28 -2.52
N ARG A 145 -23.49 -9.46 -1.60
CA ARG A 145 -23.35 -8.89 -0.25
C ARG A 145 -22.46 -9.76 0.62
N LEU A 146 -21.35 -9.19 1.11
CA LEU A 146 -20.50 -9.80 2.13
C LEU A 146 -20.98 -9.34 3.52
N THR A 147 -21.01 -10.24 4.48
CA THR A 147 -21.28 -9.92 5.88
C THR A 147 -20.31 -10.71 6.74
N LEU A 148 -19.75 -10.06 7.76
CA LEU A 148 -18.90 -10.66 8.77
C LEU A 148 -19.57 -10.39 10.12
N ASP A 149 -20.17 -11.42 10.70
CA ASP A 149 -20.95 -11.33 11.95
C ASP A 149 -20.04 -11.41 13.18
N SER A 150 -18.89 -12.04 13.01
CA SER A 150 -17.87 -12.16 14.03
C SER A 150 -16.51 -12.39 13.41
N SER A 151 -15.51 -11.75 13.98
CA SER A 151 -14.11 -12.11 13.83
C SER A 151 -13.39 -12.06 15.17
N GLY A 152 -12.11 -12.40 15.16
CA GLY A 152 -11.26 -12.34 16.34
C GLY A 152 -9.82 -12.08 15.94
N ALA A 153 -8.99 -13.10 16.14
CA ALA A 153 -7.57 -13.04 15.80
C ALA A 153 -7.36 -12.64 14.33
N SER A 154 -6.46 -11.68 14.12
CA SER A 154 -6.08 -11.23 12.80
C SER A 154 -4.56 -11.15 12.64
N THR A 155 -4.11 -10.99 11.41
CA THR A 155 -2.70 -10.74 11.08
C THR A 155 -2.66 -9.73 9.94
N LEU A 156 -1.88 -8.67 10.14
CA LEU A 156 -1.60 -7.65 9.13
C LEU A 156 -0.20 -7.84 8.56
N ALA A 157 -0.07 -7.78 7.25
CA ALA A 157 1.21 -7.63 6.55
C ALA A 157 1.11 -6.49 5.52
N ILE A 158 2.21 -5.77 5.34
CA ILE A 158 2.35 -4.74 4.30
C ILE A 158 3.64 -5.01 3.53
N ASP A 159 3.52 -5.11 2.22
CA ASP A 159 4.59 -5.46 1.29
C ASP A 159 4.81 -4.28 0.34
N VAL A 160 5.95 -3.60 0.49
CA VAL A 160 6.32 -2.40 -0.25
C VAL A 160 7.23 -2.83 -1.39
N GLN A 161 6.72 -2.78 -2.62
CA GLN A 161 7.45 -3.29 -3.77
C GLN A 161 8.72 -2.49 -4.04
N ALA A 162 9.78 -3.15 -4.51
CA ALA A 162 10.94 -2.42 -5.01
C ALA A 162 10.62 -1.80 -6.37
N VAL A 163 10.88 -0.49 -6.53
CA VAL A 163 10.85 0.11 -7.86
C VAL A 163 12.21 -0.07 -8.53
N PRO A 164 12.27 -0.58 -9.77
CA PRO A 164 13.52 -0.67 -10.51
C PRO A 164 14.21 0.69 -10.56
N GLU A 165 15.52 0.73 -10.25
CA GLU A 165 16.29 1.97 -10.33
C GLU A 165 16.10 2.62 -11.71
N PRO A 166 15.94 3.96 -11.78
CA PRO A 166 15.79 4.64 -13.05
C PRO A 166 16.95 4.29 -13.98
N MET A 167 16.66 3.91 -15.23
CA MET A 167 17.68 3.69 -16.28
C MET A 167 18.61 4.89 -16.49
N SER A 168 18.27 6.04 -15.92
CA SER A 168 19.13 7.22 -15.76
C SER A 168 20.52 6.87 -15.21
N PHE A 169 20.67 5.90 -14.30
CA PHE A 169 21.99 5.46 -13.83
C PHE A 169 22.79 4.74 -14.91
N ALA A 170 22.14 3.88 -15.71
CA ALA A 170 22.76 3.25 -16.87
C ALA A 170 23.16 4.31 -17.92
N ALA A 171 22.31 5.31 -18.16
CA ALA A 171 22.61 6.42 -19.07
C ALA A 171 23.76 7.32 -18.58
N LEU A 172 23.83 7.63 -17.28
CA LEU A 172 24.95 8.33 -16.66
C LEU A 172 26.26 7.54 -16.78
N GLY A 173 26.21 6.23 -16.53
CA GLY A 173 27.36 5.34 -16.70
C GLY A 173 27.87 5.33 -18.15
N LEU A 174 26.97 5.19 -19.12
CA LEU A 174 27.31 5.20 -20.55
C LEU A 174 27.82 6.57 -21.02
N GLY A 175 27.18 7.66 -20.57
CA GLY A 175 27.60 9.02 -20.87
C GLY A 175 28.99 9.34 -20.31
N GLY A 176 29.28 8.93 -19.07
CA GLY A 176 30.60 9.04 -18.45
C GLY A 176 31.67 8.31 -19.26
N LEU A 177 31.42 7.05 -19.64
CA LEU A 177 32.34 6.26 -20.47
C LEU A 177 32.59 6.89 -21.85
N ALA A 178 31.57 7.45 -22.49
CA ALA A 178 31.71 8.15 -23.77
C ALA A 178 32.62 9.39 -23.65
N LEU A 179 32.50 10.16 -22.56
CA LEU A 179 33.37 11.31 -22.29
C LEU A 179 34.83 10.90 -22.01
N PHE A 180 35.06 9.82 -21.26
CA PHE A 180 36.40 9.27 -21.06
C PHE A 180 37.04 8.79 -22.37
N ARG A 181 36.27 8.16 -23.25
CA ARG A 181 36.75 7.73 -24.58
C ARG A 181 37.09 8.91 -25.49
N LYS A 182 36.33 10.01 -25.42
CA LYS A 182 36.64 11.24 -26.16
C LYS A 182 37.93 11.89 -25.68
N ARG A 183 38.16 11.95 -24.35
CA ARG A 183 39.41 12.48 -23.77
C ARG A 183 40.66 11.72 -24.22
N ARG A 184 40.60 10.39 -24.34
CA ARG A 184 41.74 9.57 -24.79
C ARG A 184 42.08 9.69 -26.29
N ARG A 185 41.18 10.24 -27.11
CA ARG A 185 41.43 10.45 -28.56
C ARG A 185 41.99 11.84 -28.89
N SER A 186 41.94 12.77 -27.94
CA SER A 186 42.40 14.16 -28.12
C SER A 186 43.74 14.44 -27.42
N ALA A 187 44.36 13.43 -26.82
CA ALA A 187 45.74 13.41 -26.36
C ALA A 187 46.55 12.52 -27.31
#